data_AF-A0AAV3U7I5-F1
#
_entry.id   AF-A0AAV3U7I5-F1
#
_cell.length_a   1.000
_cell.length_b   1.000
_cell.length_c   1.000
_cell.angle_alpha   90.00
_cell.angle_beta   90.00
_cell.angle_gamma   90.00
#
_symmetry.space_group_name_H-M   'P 1'
#
loop_
_entity.id
_entity.type
_entity.pdbx_description
1 polymer ?
#
loop_
_entity_poly.entity_id
_entity_poly.type
_entity_poly.pdbx_seq_one_letter_code
_entity_poly.pdbx_strand_id
1 'polypeptide(L)' 'MQARSKAYGHGALYFKKLEALAGRIKVFDPLLEHHAFVQQLQSAHGRKSSFWARL' A
#
# COMPACT_ATOMS: atom_id res chain seq x y z
N MET A 1 -4.67 26.62 6.00
CA MET A 1 -3.67 25.54 5.84
C MET A 1 -4.30 24.23 6.29
N GLN A 2 -4.55 23.28 5.39
CA GLN A 2 -5.05 21.97 5.81
C GLN A 2 -3.91 21.20 6.48
N ALA A 3 -4.06 20.91 7.77
CA ALA A 3 -3.19 20.00 8.51
C ALA A 3 -3.36 18.58 7.95
N ARG A 4 -2.74 18.31 6.79
CA ARG A 4 -2.67 16.97 6.22
C ARG A 4 -1.79 16.16 7.16
N SER A 5 -2.42 15.39 8.05
CA SER A 5 -1.74 14.53 9.02
C SER A 5 -0.56 13.83 8.36
N LYS A 6 0.64 14.02 8.91
CA LYS A 6 1.91 13.40 8.44
C LYS A 6 1.80 11.87 8.31
N ALA A 7 0.77 11.26 8.91
CA ALA A 7 0.43 9.84 8.87
C ALA A 7 0.39 9.22 7.46
N TYR A 8 -0.20 9.90 6.46
CA TYR A 8 -0.32 9.29 5.12
C TYR A 8 1.02 9.18 4.38
N GLY A 9 1.99 10.03 4.70
CA GLY A 9 3.34 9.92 4.12
C GLY A 9 4.06 8.66 4.61
N HIS A 10 3.98 8.37 5.91
CA HIS A 10 4.54 7.15 6.49
C HIS A 10 3.87 5.89 5.92
N GLY A 11 2.54 5.90 5.76
CA GLY A 11 1.81 4.79 5.16
C GLY A 11 2.24 4.49 3.71
N ALA A 12 2.38 5.52 2.86
CA ALA A 12 2.83 5.34 1.48
C ALA A 12 4.30 4.88 1.40
N LEU A 13 5.19 5.45 2.22
CA LEU A 13 6.59 5.02 2.30
C LEU A 13 6.72 3.56 2.77
N TYR A 14 5.92 3.17 3.75
CA TYR A 14 5.90 1.79 4.24
C TYR A 14 5.37 0.84 3.17
N PHE A 15 4.32 1.23 2.44
CA PHE A 15 3.80 0.45 1.32
C PHE A 15 4.87 0.18 0.26
N LYS A 16 5.65 1.19 -0.14
CA LYS A 16 6.76 1.01 -1.10
C LYS A 16 7.82 0.01 -0.61
N LYS A 17 8.06 -0.05 0.70
CA LYS A 17 8.96 -1.06 1.28
C LYS A 17 8.38 -2.46 1.16
N LEU A 18 7.06 -2.62 1.37
CA LEU A 18 6.38 -3.91 1.20
C LEU A 18 6.41 -4.37 -0.25
N GLU A 19 6.21 -3.46 -1.21
CA GLU A 19 6.32 -3.75 -2.65
C GLU A 19 7.74 -4.23 -3.01
N ALA A 20 8.78 -3.52 -2.55
CA ALA A 20 10.17 -3.93 -2.77
C ALA A 20 10.50 -5.29 -2.13
N LEU A 21 9.89 -5.59 -0.97
CA LEU A 21 10.06 -6.88 -0.30
C LEU A 21 9.31 -8.00 -1.03
N ALA A 22 8.14 -7.71 -1.59
CA ALA A 22 7.33 -8.67 -2.32
C ALA A 22 8.09 -9.27 -3.51
N GLY A 23 8.90 -8.47 -4.21
CA GLY A 23 9.77 -8.95 -5.29
C GLY A 23 10.83 -9.97 -4.85
N ARG A 24 11.07 -10.14 -3.55
CA ARG A 24 12.01 -11.13 -2.99
C ARG A 24 11.31 -12.41 -2.53
N ILE A 25 9.99 -12.40 -2.43
CA ILE A 25 9.20 -13.55 -1.98
C ILE A 25 8.87 -14.41 -3.20
N LYS A 26 9.26 -15.68 -3.15
CA LYS A 26 9.00 -16.64 -4.23
C LYS A 26 7.66 -17.35 -4.09
N VAL A 27 7.18 -17.50 -2.87
CA VAL A 27 5.94 -18.20 -2.53
C VAL A 27 5.26 -17.43 -1.42
N PHE A 28 4.03 -17.00 -1.65
CA PHE A 28 3.24 -16.24 -0.69
C PHE A 28 2.33 -17.13 0.19
N ASP A 29 2.20 -18.42 -0.13
CA ASP A 29 1.30 -19.35 0.57
C ASP A 29 1.52 -19.35 2.11
N PRO A 30 0.45 -19.28 2.92
CA PRO A 30 -0.98 -19.26 2.56
C PRO A 30 -1.55 -17.85 2.31
N LEU A 31 -0.69 -16.83 2.27
CA LEU A 31 -1.08 -15.45 2.05
C LEU A 31 -1.33 -15.17 0.57
N LEU A 32 -2.10 -14.11 0.33
CA LEU A 32 -2.30 -13.58 -1.01
C LEU A 32 -0.99 -13.01 -1.56
N GLU A 33 -0.81 -13.17 -2.86
CA GLU A 33 0.25 -12.45 -3.56
C GLU A 33 0.08 -10.94 -3.39
N HIS A 34 1.21 -10.24 -3.42
CA HIS A 34 1.21 -8.80 -3.20
C HIS A 34 0.25 -8.06 -4.14
N HIS A 35 0.21 -8.40 -5.42
CA HIS A 35 -0.69 -7.74 -6.38
C HIS A 35 -2.18 -7.90 -5.98
N ALA A 36 -2.59 -9.09 -5.53
CA ALA A 36 -3.96 -9.38 -5.12
C ALA A 36 -4.32 -8.65 -3.82
N PHE A 37 -3.37 -8.57 -2.89
CA PHE A 37 -3.50 -7.75 -1.69
C PHE A 37 -3.70 -6.26 -2.03
N VAL A 38 -2.91 -5.71 -2.96
CA VAL A 38 -3.04 -4.29 -3.38
C VAL A 38 -4.40 -4.01 -4.00
N GLN A 39 -4.90 -4.91 -4.85
CA GLN A 39 -6.24 -4.76 -5.44
C GLN A 39 -7.35 -4.76 -4.38
N GLN A 40 -7.28 -5.66 -3.40
CA GLN A 40 -8.24 -5.67 -2.29
C GLN A 40 -8.15 -4.39 -1.46
N LEU A 41 -6.93 -3.93 -1.18
CA LEU A 41 -6.70 -2.69 -0.45
C LEU A 41 -7.27 -1.48 -1.20
N GLN A 42 -7.11 -1.43 -2.52
CA GLN A 42 -7.65 -0.37 -3.38
C GLN A 42 -9.17 -0.41 -3.48
N SER A 43 -9.77 -1.60 -3.54
CA SER A 43 -11.22 -1.75 -3.49
C SER A 43 -11.79 -1.24 -2.15
N ALA A 44 -11.18 -1.63 -1.03
CA ALA A 44 -11.64 -1.24 0.31
C ALA A 44 -11.37 0.25 0.65
N HIS A 45 -10.30 0.83 0.11
CA HIS A 45 -9.82 2.17 0.49
C HIS A 45 -9.60 3.13 -0.68
N GLY A 46 -10.19 2.86 -1.85
CA GLY A 46 -10.03 3.68 -3.06
C GLY A 46 -10.39 5.15 -2.88
N ARG A 47 -11.33 5.46 -1.97
CA ARG A 47 -11.74 6.84 -1.63
C ARG A 47 -10.61 7.66 -0.97
N LYS A 48 -9.52 7.03 -0.51
CA LYS A 48 -8.32 7.71 0.03
C LYS A 48 -7.40 8.18 -1.10
N SER A 49 -7.92 9.00 -2.02
CA SER A 49 -7.18 9.47 -3.21
C SER A 49 -5.82 10.11 -2.88
N SER A 50 -5.70 10.84 -1.77
CA SER A 50 -4.44 11.45 -1.32
C SER A 50 -3.38 10.44 -0.84
N PHE A 51 -3.78 9.23 -0.46
CA PHE A 51 -2.87 8.12 -0.16
C PHE A 51 -2.39 7.49 -1.47
N TRP A 52 -3.31 7.17 -2.38
CA TRP A 52 -2.99 6.58 -3.69
C TRP A 52 -2.14 7.50 -4.56
N ALA A 53 -2.35 8.82 -4.51
CA ALA A 53 -1.52 9.79 -5.22
C ALA A 53 -0.07 9.88 -4.71
N ARG A 54 0.28 9.18 -3.62
CA ARG A 54 1.63 9.16 -3.02
C ARG A 54 2.30 7.78 -3.09
N LEU A 55 1.56 6.73 -3.44
CA LEU A 55 2.12 5.46 -3.91
C LEU A 55 2.75 5.72 -5.28
#